data_AF-A0A940YUY7-F1
#
_entry.id   AF-A0A940YUY7-F1
#
_cell.length_a   1.000
_cell.length_b   1.000
_cell.length_c   1.000
_cell.angle_alpha   90.00
_cell.angle_beta   90.00
_cell.angle_gamma   90.00
#
_symmetry.space_group_name_H-M   'P 1'
#
loop_
_entity.id
_entity.type
_entity.pdbx_description
1 polymer ?
#
loop_
_entity_poly.entity_id
_entity_poly.type
_entity_poly.pdbx_seq_one_letter_code
_entity_poly.pdbx_strand_id
1 'polypeptide(L)'
;MPTVDILLPGFAIDTDQGYPAFCGVFLVRGADDTGRPRNILVDAAHVGRRPFLWDALAAHGLTADDIDTVVLTHAHWDHVQNIDLFPAATLVLHADERRYAHTPHANDWATPAWTGLLLEQLRVREVVDGEEIVPGVAVIALPGHSPGSIGVTVATDAGTATITGDALHFAYVARTRRNPLVFWDADAATRSIERVLAVSDVIYPGHDRPFRLTADGGIDYLADFALTLTGLRPDTEGLTFADGSARPVWVMPGIGEQRALYDKNADVIRRRIRNVPRVVGPGRPGSGAGSR
;
A
#
# COMPACT_ATOMS: atom_id res chain seq x y z
N MET A 1 -22.62 4.95 4.48
CA MET A 1 -21.74 3.86 4.04
C MET A 1 -20.29 4.32 4.18
N PRO A 2 -19.32 3.41 4.19
CA PRO A 2 -17.92 3.79 4.09
C PRO A 2 -17.60 4.63 2.85
N THR A 3 -16.59 5.50 2.96
CA THR A 3 -16.08 6.34 1.85
C THR A 3 -14.59 6.15 1.66
N VAL A 4 -14.10 6.48 0.46
CA VAL A 4 -12.66 6.47 0.11
C VAL A 4 -12.27 7.84 -0.41
N ASP A 5 -11.34 8.50 0.28
CA ASP A 5 -10.72 9.76 -0.12
C ASP A 5 -9.27 9.50 -0.56
N ILE A 6 -8.80 10.17 -1.61
CA ILE A 6 -7.40 10.12 -2.04
C ILE A 6 -6.64 11.21 -1.30
N LEU A 7 -5.78 10.84 -0.35
CA LEU A 7 -4.90 11.82 0.32
C LEU A 7 -3.71 12.16 -0.56
N LEU A 8 -3.08 11.14 -1.13
CA LEU A 8 -1.95 11.28 -2.03
C LEU A 8 -2.20 10.44 -3.28
N PRO A 9 -2.19 11.01 -4.49
CA PRO A 9 -2.30 10.21 -5.71
C PRO A 9 -1.02 9.39 -5.91
N GLY A 10 -1.19 8.16 -6.42
CA GLY A 10 -0.09 7.32 -6.90
C GLY A 10 0.33 7.73 -8.32
N PHE A 11 1.61 7.60 -8.62
CA PHE A 11 2.16 7.81 -9.96
C PHE A 11 3.55 7.20 -10.07
N ALA A 12 4.06 7.05 -11.29
CA ALA A 12 5.44 6.72 -11.55
C ALA A 12 6.04 7.56 -12.67
N ILE A 13 7.36 7.74 -12.62
CA ILE A 13 8.14 8.41 -13.67
C ILE A 13 9.22 7.46 -14.16
N ASP A 14 9.24 7.25 -15.47
CA ASP A 14 10.27 6.50 -16.18
C ASP A 14 11.46 7.38 -16.56
N THR A 15 12.66 6.99 -16.16
CA THR A 15 13.91 7.62 -16.59
C THR A 15 14.97 6.56 -16.92
N ASP A 16 16.00 6.95 -17.66
CA ASP A 16 17.19 6.13 -17.92
C ASP A 16 18.13 6.04 -16.70
N GLN A 17 17.87 6.83 -15.65
CA GLN A 17 18.65 6.87 -14.40
C GLN A 17 17.93 6.20 -13.21
N GLY A 18 16.68 5.74 -13.38
CA GLY A 18 15.90 5.12 -12.31
C GLY A 18 14.38 5.20 -12.50
N TYR A 19 13.64 4.66 -11.52
CA TYR A 19 12.17 4.62 -11.52
C TYR A 19 11.56 5.06 -10.19
N PRO A 20 11.44 6.36 -9.95
CA PRO A 20 10.63 6.83 -8.85
C PRO A 20 9.16 6.50 -9.13
N ALA A 21 8.64 5.51 -8.41
CA ALA A 21 7.23 5.19 -8.32
C ALA A 21 6.78 5.47 -6.89
N PHE A 22 5.74 6.29 -6.75
CA PHE A 22 5.18 6.60 -5.44
C PHE A 22 3.78 6.01 -5.35
N CYS A 23 3.52 5.27 -4.27
CA CYS A 23 2.20 4.74 -4.03
C CYS A 23 1.15 5.84 -3.79
N GLY A 24 -0.11 5.50 -4.02
CA GLY A 24 -1.25 6.24 -3.50
C GLY A 24 -1.41 6.02 -2.00
N VAL A 25 -1.95 7.02 -1.30
CA VAL A 25 -2.39 6.91 0.09
C VAL A 25 -3.84 7.29 0.16
N PHE A 26 -4.63 6.43 0.79
CA PHE A 26 -6.09 6.55 0.80
C PHE A 26 -6.61 6.62 2.23
N LEU A 27 -7.58 7.50 2.45
CA LEU A 27 -8.31 7.60 3.70
C LEU A 27 -9.67 6.94 3.51
N VAL A 28 -9.88 5.82 4.20
CA VAL A 28 -11.18 5.15 4.28
C VAL A 28 -11.86 5.58 5.57
N ARG A 29 -13.09 6.09 5.45
CA ARG A 29 -13.92 6.46 6.60
C ARG A 29 -15.09 5.51 6.71
N GLY A 30 -15.31 4.95 7.89
CA GLY A 30 -16.42 4.05 8.20
C GLY A 30 -16.89 4.25 9.64
N ALA A 31 -17.72 3.34 10.13
CA ALA A 31 -18.10 3.28 11.53
C ALA A 31 -17.95 1.84 12.03
N ASP A 32 -17.50 1.66 13.27
CA ASP A 32 -17.44 0.33 13.90
C ASP A 32 -18.84 -0.20 14.26
N ASP A 33 -18.90 -1.41 14.82
CA ASP A 33 -20.16 -2.07 15.21
C ASP A 33 -20.99 -1.28 16.24
N THR A 34 -20.38 -0.31 16.93
CA THR A 34 -21.08 0.56 17.88
C THR A 34 -21.59 1.86 17.24
N GLY A 35 -21.32 2.05 15.94
CA GLY A 35 -21.62 3.26 15.20
C GLY A 35 -20.61 4.39 15.40
N ARG A 36 -19.46 4.12 16.06
CA ARG A 36 -18.43 5.14 16.27
C ARG A 36 -17.61 5.32 14.97
N PRO A 37 -17.41 6.56 14.49
CA PRO A 37 -16.60 6.83 13.30
C PRO A 37 -15.17 6.32 13.44
N ARG A 38 -14.60 5.81 12.34
CA ARG A 38 -13.22 5.33 12.23
C ARG A 38 -12.52 5.91 11.02
N ASN A 39 -11.28 6.36 11.22
CA ASN A 39 -10.37 6.78 10.16
C ASN A 39 -9.33 5.67 9.92
N ILE A 40 -9.38 5.08 8.72
CA ILE A 40 -8.49 3.99 8.31
C ILE A 40 -7.60 4.53 7.18
N LEU A 41 -6.30 4.59 7.41
CA LEU A 41 -5.33 4.95 6.38
C LEU A 41 -4.89 3.68 5.66
N VAL A 42 -4.82 3.69 4.33
CA VAL A 42 -4.24 2.60 3.53
C VAL A 42 -2.92 3.08 2.92
N ASP A 43 -1.84 2.42 3.33
CA ASP A 43 -0.44 2.77 3.12
C ASP A 43 -0.01 4.13 3.69
N ALA A 44 1.30 4.36 3.77
CA ALA A 44 1.89 5.52 4.43
C ALA A 44 2.88 6.30 3.55
N ALA A 45 3.03 5.96 2.27
CA ALA A 45 3.94 6.61 1.33
C ALA A 45 5.46 6.49 1.67
N HIS A 46 6.29 6.84 0.69
CA HIS A 46 7.72 7.12 0.85
C HIS A 46 7.99 8.31 1.79
N VAL A 47 9.12 8.31 2.49
CA VAL A 47 9.50 9.40 3.42
C VAL A 47 9.53 10.78 2.76
N GLY A 48 9.92 10.85 1.47
CA GLY A 48 9.93 12.09 0.70
C GLY A 48 8.53 12.72 0.50
N ARG A 49 7.45 11.97 0.78
CA ARG A 49 6.07 12.48 0.71
C ARG A 49 5.51 12.90 2.07
N ARG A 50 6.31 12.83 3.15
CA ARG A 50 5.87 13.13 4.53
C ARG A 50 5.19 14.50 4.70
N PRO A 51 5.76 15.63 4.22
CA PRO A 51 5.09 16.92 4.36
C PRO A 51 3.74 16.96 3.64
N PHE A 52 3.65 16.36 2.46
CA PHE A 52 2.42 16.28 1.69
C PHE A 52 1.36 15.42 2.37
N LEU A 53 1.77 14.34 3.05
CA LEU A 53 0.85 13.51 3.83
C LEU A 53 0.27 14.29 5.02
N TRP A 54 1.09 15.10 5.71
CA TRP A 54 0.60 15.98 6.77
C TRP A 54 -0.39 17.02 6.25
N ASP A 55 -0.04 17.71 5.16
CA ASP A 55 -0.90 18.72 4.55
C ASP A 55 -2.23 18.11 4.07
N ALA A 56 -2.19 16.90 3.48
CA ALA A 56 -3.38 16.18 3.07
C ALA A 56 -4.27 15.81 4.26
N LEU A 57 -3.71 15.25 5.34
CA LEU A 57 -4.48 14.97 6.56
C LEU A 57 -5.11 16.24 7.14
N ALA A 58 -4.33 17.33 7.22
CA ALA A 58 -4.82 18.61 7.73
C ALA A 58 -5.95 19.20 6.85
N ALA A 59 -5.88 19.04 5.53
CA ALA A 59 -6.95 19.45 4.61
C ALA A 59 -8.26 18.67 4.85
N HIS A 60 -8.16 17.45 5.40
CA HIS A 60 -9.31 16.66 5.85
C HIS A 60 -9.67 16.89 7.33
N GLY A 61 -9.07 17.90 7.98
CA GLY A 61 -9.32 18.23 9.39
C GLY A 61 -8.74 17.22 10.38
N LEU A 62 -7.74 16.44 9.96
CA LEU A 62 -7.13 15.36 10.75
C LEU A 62 -5.67 15.66 11.07
N THR A 63 -5.22 15.10 12.18
CA THR A 63 -3.83 14.90 12.53
C THR A 63 -3.48 13.41 12.45
N ALA A 64 -2.21 13.05 12.62
CA ALA A 64 -1.81 11.65 12.64
C ALA A 64 -2.41 10.87 13.83
N ASP A 65 -2.70 11.54 14.95
CA ASP A 65 -3.33 10.93 16.14
C ASP A 65 -4.81 10.61 15.93
N ASP A 66 -5.45 11.20 14.91
CA ASP A 66 -6.85 10.94 14.56
C ASP A 66 -7.03 9.67 13.70
N ILE A 67 -5.93 9.03 13.29
CA ILE A 67 -5.95 7.77 12.54
C ILE A 67 -6.05 6.58 13.50
N ASP A 68 -7.15 5.82 13.41
CA ASP A 68 -7.38 4.66 14.26
C ASP A 68 -6.58 3.43 13.80
N THR A 69 -6.46 3.25 12.48
CA THR A 69 -5.87 2.07 11.84
C THR A 69 -5.07 2.48 10.62
N VAL A 70 -3.88 1.91 10.48
CA VAL A 70 -3.10 1.95 9.23
C VAL A 70 -3.10 0.55 8.65
N VAL A 71 -3.69 0.35 7.48
CA VAL A 71 -3.57 -0.89 6.71
C VAL A 71 -2.37 -0.75 5.79
N LEU A 72 -1.38 -1.61 5.97
CA LEU A 72 -0.23 -1.70 5.09
C LEU A 72 -0.48 -2.82 4.07
N THR A 73 -0.63 -2.44 2.79
CA THR A 73 -0.90 -3.39 1.70
C THR A 73 0.27 -4.36 1.55
N HIS A 74 1.49 -3.84 1.61
CA HIS A 74 2.75 -4.59 1.67
C HIS A 74 3.91 -3.70 2.14
N ALA A 75 5.08 -4.29 2.39
CA ALA A 75 6.18 -3.68 3.13
C ALA A 75 7.26 -3.01 2.25
N HIS A 76 6.93 -2.63 1.01
CA HIS A 76 7.86 -1.88 0.15
C HIS A 76 8.07 -0.44 0.62
N TRP A 77 9.22 0.09 0.24
CA TRP A 77 9.76 1.37 0.69
C TRP A 77 8.81 2.55 0.47
N ASP A 78 8.06 2.55 -0.62
CA ASP A 78 7.16 3.63 -0.95
C ASP A 78 5.78 3.48 -0.32
N HIS A 79 5.48 2.36 0.35
CA HIS A 79 4.24 2.14 1.10
C HIS A 79 4.44 2.30 2.61
N VAL A 80 5.59 1.89 3.14
CA VAL A 80 5.78 1.69 4.59
C VAL A 80 6.47 2.85 5.32
N GLN A 81 7.12 3.76 4.62
CA GLN A 81 8.16 4.60 5.22
C GLN A 81 7.68 5.70 6.17
N ASN A 82 6.39 6.02 6.21
CA ASN A 82 5.85 6.98 7.19
C ASN A 82 4.96 6.35 8.27
N ILE A 83 5.00 5.04 8.48
CA ILE A 83 4.20 4.42 9.55
C ILE A 83 4.57 4.92 10.95
N ASP A 84 5.78 5.45 11.15
CA ASP A 84 6.22 6.08 12.41
C ASP A 84 5.41 7.33 12.77
N LEU A 85 4.70 7.94 11.82
CA LEU A 85 3.83 9.09 12.08
C LEU A 85 2.59 8.72 12.88
N PHE A 86 2.19 7.44 12.92
CA PHE A 86 0.91 6.99 13.45
C PHE A 86 1.06 6.11 14.71
N PRO A 87 1.74 6.57 15.78
CA PRO A 87 2.03 5.75 16.96
C PRO A 87 0.78 5.34 17.75
N ALA A 88 -0.32 6.07 17.61
CA ALA A 88 -1.61 5.75 18.24
C ALA A 88 -2.43 4.71 17.46
N ALA A 89 -2.16 4.54 16.16
CA ALA A 89 -2.91 3.66 15.28
C ALA A 89 -2.54 2.19 15.50
N THR A 90 -3.49 1.30 15.21
CA THR A 90 -3.19 -0.13 15.01
C THR A 90 -2.69 -0.34 13.59
N LEU A 91 -1.48 -0.88 13.44
CA LEU A 91 -0.95 -1.29 12.14
C LEU A 91 -1.50 -2.67 11.78
N VAL A 92 -2.19 -2.74 10.65
CA VAL A 92 -2.81 -3.95 10.11
C VAL A 92 -2.03 -4.40 8.87
N LEU A 93 -1.63 -5.66 8.83
CA LEU A 93 -0.95 -6.29 7.69
C LEU A 93 -1.09 -7.81 7.74
N HIS A 94 -0.83 -8.49 6.62
CA HIS A 94 -0.83 -9.95 6.60
C HIS A 94 0.35 -10.54 7.37
N ALA A 95 0.15 -11.68 8.03
CA ALA A 95 1.19 -12.36 8.80
C ALA A 95 2.42 -12.71 7.93
N ASP A 96 2.19 -13.12 6.68
CA ASP A 96 3.29 -13.41 5.78
C ASP A 96 4.10 -12.18 5.36
N GLU A 97 3.43 -11.02 5.26
CA GLU A 97 4.12 -9.77 4.94
C GLU A 97 5.00 -9.34 6.10
N ARG A 98 4.45 -9.36 7.32
CA ARG A 98 5.19 -9.06 8.54
C ARG A 98 6.44 -9.93 8.62
N ARG A 99 6.29 -11.25 8.45
CA ARG A 99 7.40 -12.19 8.51
C ARG A 99 8.42 -11.94 7.40
N TYR A 100 7.98 -11.70 6.18
CA TYR A 100 8.87 -11.43 5.05
C TYR A 100 9.69 -10.16 5.26
N ALA A 101 9.10 -9.09 5.79
CA ALA A 101 9.79 -7.83 6.09
C ALA A 101 10.97 -7.95 7.10
N HIS A 102 11.04 -9.03 7.88
CA HIS A 102 12.18 -9.30 8.78
C HIS A 102 13.35 -9.99 8.08
N THR A 103 13.11 -10.65 6.96
CA THR A 103 14.11 -11.39 6.17
C THR A 103 13.72 -11.34 4.69
N PRO A 104 13.71 -10.15 4.07
CA PRO A 104 13.42 -10.05 2.65
C PRO A 104 14.48 -10.81 1.85
N HIS A 105 14.12 -11.25 0.66
CA HIS A 105 15.08 -11.91 -0.22
C HIS A 105 16.20 -10.94 -0.61
N ALA A 106 17.43 -11.43 -0.81
CA ALA A 106 18.57 -10.54 -1.10
C ALA A 106 18.42 -9.75 -2.42
N ASN A 107 17.61 -10.26 -3.36
CA ASN A 107 17.28 -9.58 -4.62
C ASN A 107 16.03 -8.69 -4.54
N ASP A 108 15.37 -8.66 -3.39
CA ASP A 108 14.29 -7.71 -3.13
C ASP A 108 14.92 -6.40 -2.65
N TRP A 109 15.07 -5.49 -3.60
CA TRP A 109 15.56 -4.15 -3.37
C TRP A 109 14.46 -3.19 -2.91
N ALA A 110 13.20 -3.61 -2.94
CA ALA A 110 12.04 -2.78 -2.64
C ALA A 110 11.61 -2.88 -1.17
N THR A 111 11.92 -3.97 -0.47
CA THR A 111 11.74 -4.08 0.99
C THR A 111 13.03 -3.71 1.72
N PRO A 112 13.15 -2.51 2.34
CA PRO A 112 14.35 -2.18 3.12
C PRO A 112 14.63 -3.20 4.23
N ALA A 113 15.89 -3.57 4.42
CA ALA A 113 16.27 -4.61 5.40
C ALA A 113 15.94 -4.25 6.87
N TRP A 114 15.63 -2.98 7.14
CA TRP A 114 15.23 -2.48 8.46
C TRP A 114 13.71 -2.47 8.66
N THR A 115 12.89 -2.71 7.63
CA THR A 115 11.43 -2.58 7.70
C THR A 115 10.82 -3.40 8.82
N GLY A 116 11.25 -4.66 8.99
CA GLY A 116 10.80 -5.50 10.10
C GLY A 116 10.98 -4.85 11.48
N LEU A 117 12.07 -4.10 11.71
CA LEU A 117 12.29 -3.40 12.99
C LEU A 117 11.30 -2.25 13.20
N LEU A 118 10.95 -1.54 12.13
CA LEU A 118 10.00 -0.43 12.17
C LEU A 118 8.57 -0.91 12.44
N LEU A 119 8.14 -2.00 11.79
CA LEU A 119 6.82 -2.60 12.02
C LEU A 119 6.62 -2.92 13.51
N GLU A 120 7.65 -3.47 14.15
CA GLU A 120 7.62 -3.83 15.57
C GLU A 120 7.69 -2.63 16.52
N GLN A 121 7.76 -1.39 16.03
CA GLN A 121 7.58 -0.20 16.89
C GLN A 121 6.10 0.18 17.08
N LEU A 122 5.20 -0.36 16.25
CA LEU A 122 3.76 -0.10 16.31
C LEU A 122 2.97 -1.23 16.98
N ARG A 123 1.68 -0.99 17.23
CA ARG A 123 0.73 -2.04 17.62
C ARG A 123 0.32 -2.81 16.36
N VAL A 124 0.98 -3.94 16.13
CA VAL A 124 0.70 -4.81 14.98
C VAL A 124 -0.49 -5.72 15.26
N ARG A 125 -1.40 -5.80 14.29
CA ARG A 125 -2.50 -6.77 14.21
C ARG A 125 -2.42 -7.49 12.87
N GLU A 126 -2.20 -8.80 12.91
CA GLU A 126 -2.20 -9.62 11.71
C GLU A 126 -3.63 -9.92 11.25
N VAL A 127 -3.85 -9.92 9.94
CA VAL A 127 -5.17 -10.15 9.31
C VAL A 127 -5.13 -11.26 8.27
N VAL A 128 -6.32 -11.78 7.95
CA VAL A 128 -6.55 -12.81 6.93
C VAL A 128 -7.54 -12.35 5.84
N ASP A 129 -7.63 -13.11 4.75
CA ASP A 129 -8.58 -12.85 3.66
C ASP A 129 -10.02 -12.80 4.17
N GLY A 130 -10.78 -11.79 3.73
CA GLY A 130 -12.19 -11.60 4.06
C GLY A 130 -12.46 -11.01 5.44
N GLU A 131 -11.43 -10.72 6.24
CA GLU A 131 -11.60 -10.14 7.57
C GLU A 131 -12.09 -8.69 7.48
N GLU A 132 -13.21 -8.37 8.13
CA GLU A 132 -13.71 -7.00 8.24
C GLU A 132 -12.89 -6.19 9.25
N ILE A 133 -12.48 -4.99 8.85
CA ILE A 133 -11.86 -3.99 9.74
C ILE A 133 -12.96 -3.23 10.49
N VAL A 134 -13.98 -2.82 9.75
CA VAL A 134 -15.26 -2.28 10.20
C VAL A 134 -16.34 -2.71 9.19
N PRO A 135 -17.64 -2.69 9.55
CA PRO A 135 -18.71 -3.02 8.61
C PRO A 135 -18.56 -2.36 7.24
N GLY A 136 -18.47 -3.19 6.19
CA GLY A 136 -18.33 -2.74 4.81
C GLY A 136 -16.90 -2.32 4.39
N VAL A 137 -15.89 -2.55 5.24
CA VAL A 137 -14.47 -2.38 4.92
C VAL A 137 -13.72 -3.67 5.29
N ALA A 138 -13.29 -4.44 4.29
CA ALA A 138 -12.70 -5.76 4.51
C ALA A 138 -11.35 -5.93 3.82
N VAL A 139 -10.55 -6.84 4.37
CA VAL A 139 -9.27 -7.26 3.79
C VAL A 139 -9.51 -8.23 2.64
N ILE A 140 -8.75 -8.07 1.56
CA ILE A 140 -8.69 -9.04 0.47
C ILE A 140 -7.25 -9.49 0.28
N ALA A 141 -6.98 -10.80 0.36
CA ALA A 141 -5.64 -11.33 0.12
C ALA A 141 -5.32 -11.28 -1.38
N LEU A 142 -4.16 -10.70 -1.70
CA LEU A 142 -3.69 -10.46 -3.06
C LEU A 142 -2.21 -10.87 -3.23
N PRO A 143 -1.79 -12.08 -2.81
CA PRO A 143 -0.40 -12.49 -2.85
C PRO A 143 0.16 -12.51 -4.27
N GLY A 144 1.47 -12.32 -4.39
CA GLY A 144 2.21 -12.50 -5.64
C GLY A 144 3.21 -11.40 -5.91
N HIS A 145 2.78 -10.14 -5.77
CA HIS A 145 3.73 -9.02 -5.74
C HIS A 145 4.69 -9.19 -4.56
N SER A 146 4.14 -9.34 -3.35
CA SER A 146 4.82 -9.80 -2.14
C SER A 146 4.07 -11.01 -1.55
N PRO A 147 4.64 -11.77 -0.58
CA PRO A 147 3.98 -12.96 -0.03
C PRO A 147 2.67 -12.67 0.70
N GLY A 148 2.60 -11.56 1.41
CA GLY A 148 1.44 -11.15 2.19
C GLY A 148 0.79 -9.88 1.66
N SER A 149 0.93 -9.59 0.36
CA SER A 149 0.20 -8.49 -0.28
C SER A 149 -1.31 -8.63 0.00
N ILE A 150 -1.90 -7.55 0.49
CA ILE A 150 -3.35 -7.42 0.70
C ILE A 150 -3.86 -6.15 0.03
N GLY A 151 -5.16 -6.14 -0.26
CA GLY A 151 -5.93 -4.94 -0.55
C GLY A 151 -7.03 -4.72 0.49
N VAL A 152 -7.81 -3.67 0.26
CA VAL A 152 -8.99 -3.33 1.06
C VAL A 152 -10.19 -3.17 0.14
N THR A 153 -11.25 -3.94 0.36
CA THR A 153 -12.55 -3.74 -0.27
C THR A 153 -13.40 -2.82 0.59
N VAL A 154 -14.12 -1.90 -0.05
CA VAL A 154 -14.94 -0.87 0.58
C VAL A 154 -16.30 -0.84 -0.12
N ALA A 155 -17.36 -1.14 0.63
CA ALA A 155 -18.74 -1.04 0.16
C ALA A 155 -19.15 0.44 0.14
N THR A 156 -19.11 1.05 -1.04
CA THR A 156 -19.48 2.46 -1.25
C THR A 156 -20.84 2.57 -1.93
N ASP A 157 -21.41 3.78 -1.95
CA ASP A 157 -22.64 4.07 -2.69
C ASP A 157 -22.49 3.82 -4.21
N ALA A 158 -21.25 3.83 -4.72
CA ALA A 158 -20.92 3.59 -6.12
C ALA A 158 -20.54 2.12 -6.42
N GLY A 159 -20.79 1.20 -5.49
CA GLY A 159 -20.41 -0.21 -5.57
C GLY A 159 -19.18 -0.54 -4.73
N THR A 160 -18.55 -1.68 -5.02
CA THR A 160 -17.35 -2.14 -4.33
C THR A 160 -16.13 -1.43 -4.87
N ALA A 161 -15.54 -0.55 -4.05
CA ALA A 161 -14.23 0.02 -4.32
C ALA A 161 -13.14 -0.89 -3.74
N THR A 162 -12.06 -1.13 -4.47
CA THR A 162 -10.92 -1.91 -3.96
C THR A 162 -9.64 -1.11 -4.08
N ILE A 163 -8.96 -0.91 -2.94
CA ILE A 163 -7.59 -0.41 -2.87
C ILE A 163 -6.66 -1.61 -2.97
N THR A 164 -5.82 -1.65 -4.00
CA THR A 164 -5.15 -2.90 -4.42
C THR A 164 -3.68 -2.98 -4.07
N GLY A 165 -3.08 -1.88 -3.61
CA GLY A 165 -1.62 -1.75 -3.53
C GLY A 165 -0.99 -2.16 -4.86
N ASP A 166 0.06 -2.97 -4.78
CA ASP A 166 0.84 -3.38 -5.96
C ASP A 166 0.46 -4.75 -6.54
N ALA A 167 -0.61 -5.37 -6.04
CA ALA A 167 -1.23 -6.50 -6.74
C ALA A 167 -1.79 -6.06 -8.11
N LEU A 168 -2.30 -4.81 -8.16
CA LEU A 168 -2.68 -4.10 -9.37
C LEU A 168 -2.32 -2.63 -9.19
N HIS A 169 -1.16 -2.22 -9.67
CA HIS A 169 -0.62 -0.88 -9.47
C HIS A 169 -0.90 0.12 -10.58
N PHE A 170 -1.28 -0.32 -11.78
CA PHE A 170 -1.67 0.56 -12.88
C PHE A 170 -2.88 0.04 -13.63
N ALA A 171 -3.63 0.93 -14.27
CA ALA A 171 -4.76 0.57 -15.11
C ALA A 171 -4.39 -0.39 -16.26
N TYR A 172 -3.17 -0.30 -16.80
CA TYR A 172 -2.73 -1.21 -17.86
C TYR A 172 -2.56 -2.66 -17.36
N VAL A 173 -2.32 -2.89 -16.06
CA VAL A 173 -2.26 -4.24 -15.47
C VAL A 173 -3.63 -4.90 -15.55
N ALA A 174 -4.70 -4.14 -15.32
CA ALA A 174 -6.08 -4.61 -15.49
C ALA A 174 -6.37 -5.05 -16.94
N ARG A 175 -5.76 -4.39 -17.94
CA ARG A 175 -5.93 -4.72 -19.35
C ARG A 175 -5.07 -5.90 -19.79
N THR A 176 -3.81 -5.95 -19.34
CA THR A 176 -2.84 -6.95 -19.82
C THR A 176 -2.83 -8.22 -18.99
N ARG A 177 -3.42 -8.20 -17.78
CA ARG A 177 -3.37 -9.28 -16.78
C ARG A 177 -1.93 -9.69 -16.43
N ARG A 178 -1.02 -8.73 -16.48
CA ARG A 178 0.41 -8.94 -16.20
C ARG A 178 0.89 -7.93 -15.19
N ASN A 179 1.34 -8.44 -14.04
CA ASN A 179 2.07 -7.61 -13.08
C ASN A 179 3.54 -7.48 -13.54
N PRO A 180 4.04 -6.28 -13.88
CA PRO A 180 5.43 -6.05 -14.28
C PRO A 180 6.48 -6.24 -13.17
N LEU A 181 6.12 -6.28 -11.89
CA LEU A 181 7.06 -6.35 -10.77
C LEU A 181 6.58 -7.40 -9.77
N VAL A 182 7.18 -8.58 -9.83
CA VAL A 182 6.80 -9.72 -8.99
C VAL A 182 7.98 -10.13 -8.09
N PHE A 183 7.82 -9.98 -6.77
CA PHE A 183 8.83 -10.32 -5.77
C PHE A 183 8.52 -11.60 -4.98
N TRP A 184 7.39 -12.27 -5.28
CA TRP A 184 7.02 -13.50 -4.57
C TRP A 184 6.51 -14.66 -5.43
N ASP A 185 5.49 -14.46 -6.27
CA ASP A 185 4.90 -15.57 -7.04
C ASP A 185 4.08 -15.03 -8.22
N ALA A 186 4.52 -15.31 -9.46
CA ALA A 186 3.90 -14.76 -10.67
C ALA A 186 2.51 -15.34 -10.95
N ASP A 187 2.29 -16.62 -10.63
CA ASP A 187 0.99 -17.26 -10.80
C ASP A 187 0.00 -16.74 -9.77
N ALA A 188 0.45 -16.53 -8.52
CA ALA A 188 -0.36 -15.86 -7.51
C ALA A 188 -0.68 -14.42 -7.90
N ALA A 189 0.28 -13.66 -8.41
CA ALA A 189 0.05 -12.29 -8.87
C ALA A 189 -1.03 -12.24 -9.96
N THR A 190 -0.99 -13.17 -10.92
CA THR A 190 -2.01 -13.30 -11.96
C THR A 190 -3.39 -13.60 -11.36
N ARG A 191 -3.49 -14.55 -10.43
CA ARG A 191 -4.76 -14.86 -9.74
C ARG A 191 -5.29 -13.67 -8.93
N SER A 192 -4.41 -12.91 -8.30
CA SER A 192 -4.76 -11.72 -7.52
C SER A 192 -5.32 -10.61 -8.41
N ILE A 193 -4.74 -10.40 -9.60
CA ILE A 193 -5.32 -9.50 -10.60
C ILE A 193 -6.74 -9.96 -10.97
N GLU A 194 -6.92 -11.22 -11.38
CA GLU A 194 -8.25 -11.74 -11.74
C GLU A 194 -9.26 -11.57 -10.61
N ARG A 195 -8.83 -11.79 -9.36
CA ARG A 195 -9.68 -11.60 -8.18
C ARG A 195 -10.13 -10.16 -8.01
N VAL A 196 -9.22 -9.18 -8.12
CA VAL A 196 -9.57 -7.75 -8.07
C VAL A 196 -10.62 -7.43 -9.13
N LEU A 197 -10.38 -7.85 -10.37
CA LEU A 197 -11.26 -7.52 -11.48
C LEU A 197 -12.65 -8.17 -11.37
N ALA A 198 -12.76 -9.27 -10.65
CA ALA A 198 -14.03 -9.95 -10.40
C ALA A 198 -14.88 -9.30 -9.31
N VAL A 199 -14.27 -8.57 -8.36
CA VAL A 199 -14.97 -8.03 -7.17
C VAL A 199 -15.13 -6.51 -7.20
N SER A 200 -14.35 -5.80 -8.01
CA SER A 200 -14.28 -4.34 -7.99
C SER A 200 -15.16 -3.69 -9.04
N ASP A 201 -16.02 -2.77 -8.60
CA ASP A 201 -16.68 -1.78 -9.46
C ASP A 201 -15.77 -0.57 -9.69
N VAL A 202 -14.95 -0.22 -8.69
CA VAL A 202 -13.93 0.85 -8.75
C VAL A 202 -12.61 0.32 -8.22
N ILE A 203 -11.51 0.60 -8.93
CA ILE A 203 -10.16 0.19 -8.54
C ILE A 203 -9.36 1.43 -8.16
N TYR A 204 -8.74 1.39 -6.98
CA TYR A 204 -7.77 2.35 -6.46
C TYR A 204 -6.38 1.69 -6.49
N PRO A 205 -5.64 1.84 -7.60
CA PRO A 205 -4.38 1.15 -7.81
C PRO A 205 -3.23 1.77 -7.01
N GLY A 206 -2.17 0.99 -6.77
CA GLY A 206 -0.98 1.44 -6.05
C GLY A 206 -0.30 2.66 -6.66
N HIS A 207 -0.14 2.74 -7.98
CA HIS A 207 0.70 3.73 -8.66
C HIS A 207 -0.01 4.51 -9.77
N ASP A 208 -1.33 4.58 -9.74
CA ASP A 208 -2.13 5.23 -10.79
C ASP A 208 -3.38 5.88 -10.20
N ARG A 209 -4.13 6.57 -11.04
CA ARG A 209 -5.40 7.18 -10.67
C ARG A 209 -6.49 6.12 -10.55
N PRO A 210 -7.49 6.31 -9.69
CA PRO A 210 -8.62 5.39 -9.62
C PRO A 210 -9.37 5.31 -10.95
N PHE A 211 -9.87 4.13 -11.27
CA PHE A 211 -10.53 3.88 -12.55
C PHE A 211 -11.64 2.83 -12.43
N ARG A 212 -12.52 2.81 -13.42
CA ARG A 212 -13.43 1.70 -13.72
C ARG A 212 -12.99 0.99 -14.99
N LEU A 213 -13.27 -0.30 -15.06
CA LEU A 213 -13.24 -1.02 -16.33
C LEU A 213 -14.57 -0.79 -17.06
N THR A 214 -14.48 -0.38 -18.32
CA THR A 214 -15.66 -0.29 -19.19
C THR A 214 -16.01 -1.69 -19.73
N ALA A 215 -17.25 -1.87 -20.18
CA ALA A 215 -17.73 -3.18 -20.67
C ALA A 215 -16.92 -3.73 -21.87
N ASP A 216 -16.28 -2.87 -22.64
CA ASP A 216 -15.40 -3.20 -23.77
C ASP A 216 -13.91 -3.36 -23.38
N GLY A 217 -13.59 -3.33 -22.07
CA GLY A 217 -12.22 -3.50 -21.55
C GLY A 217 -11.37 -2.23 -21.63
N GLY A 218 -11.99 -1.07 -21.83
CA GLY A 218 -11.37 0.24 -21.67
C GLY A 218 -11.22 0.65 -20.20
N ILE A 219 -10.57 1.80 -20.01
CA ILE A 219 -10.29 2.39 -18.69
C ILE A 219 -10.99 3.75 -18.62
N ASP A 220 -11.88 3.89 -17.65
CA ASP A 220 -12.52 5.15 -17.30
C ASP A 220 -11.88 5.70 -16.02
N TYR A 221 -10.97 6.68 -16.14
CA TYR A 221 -10.31 7.29 -14.99
C TYR A 221 -11.26 8.23 -14.26
N LEU A 222 -11.27 8.13 -12.93
CA LEU A 222 -12.19 8.88 -12.06
C LEU A 222 -11.58 10.14 -11.46
N ALA A 223 -10.31 10.38 -11.75
CA ALA A 223 -9.56 11.55 -11.30
C ALA A 223 -8.66 12.07 -12.42
N ASP A 224 -8.46 13.38 -12.43
CA ASP A 224 -7.51 14.02 -13.33
C ASP A 224 -6.07 13.69 -12.93
N PHE A 225 -5.20 13.57 -13.93
CA PHE A 225 -3.76 13.47 -13.67
C PHE A 225 -3.18 14.87 -13.49
N ALA A 226 -2.49 15.08 -12.38
CA ALA A 226 -1.76 16.31 -12.11
C ALA A 226 -0.42 15.99 -11.46
N LEU A 227 0.67 16.37 -12.13
CA LEU A 227 2.03 16.27 -11.62
C LEU A 227 2.83 17.49 -12.07
N THR A 228 3.41 18.22 -11.12
CA THR A 228 4.29 19.37 -11.42
C THR A 228 5.73 18.98 -11.17
N LEU A 229 6.56 19.02 -12.21
CA LEU A 229 8.01 18.86 -12.10
C LEU A 229 8.65 20.24 -11.95
N THR A 230 9.45 20.42 -10.90
CA THR A 230 10.21 21.66 -10.66
C THR A 230 11.71 21.37 -10.74
N GLY A 231 12.51 22.39 -11.08
CA GLY A 231 13.96 22.23 -11.27
C GLY A 231 14.38 21.69 -12.64
N LEU A 232 13.44 21.21 -13.46
CA LEU A 232 13.64 20.85 -14.87
C LEU A 232 12.74 21.70 -15.75
N ARG A 233 13.29 22.26 -16.82
CA ARG A 233 12.49 22.94 -17.86
C ARG A 233 12.39 22.04 -19.10
N PRO A 234 11.27 22.04 -19.83
CA PRO A 234 11.12 21.21 -21.03
C PRO A 234 12.19 21.47 -22.11
N ASP A 235 12.80 22.66 -22.12
CA ASP A 235 13.87 23.09 -23.04
C ASP A 235 15.29 22.85 -22.49
N THR A 236 15.44 22.09 -21.39
CA THR A 236 16.75 21.77 -20.82
C THR A 236 17.55 20.93 -21.81
N GLU A 237 18.78 21.36 -22.14
CA GLU A 237 19.67 20.61 -23.03
C GLU A 237 19.91 19.19 -22.49
N GLY A 238 19.72 18.19 -23.36
CA GLY A 238 19.85 16.77 -23.02
C GLY A 238 18.59 16.12 -22.41
N LEU A 239 17.56 16.88 -22.02
CA LEU A 239 16.29 16.31 -21.57
C LEU A 239 15.47 15.81 -22.77
N THR A 240 15.04 14.55 -22.71
CA THR A 240 14.21 13.93 -23.74
C THR A 240 12.93 13.38 -23.12
N PHE A 241 11.79 13.66 -23.76
CA PHE A 241 10.52 13.00 -23.45
C PHE A 241 10.27 11.91 -24.48
N ALA A 242 10.08 10.68 -24.01
CA ALA A 242 9.80 9.52 -24.85
C ALA A 242 8.35 9.05 -24.63
N ASP A 243 7.73 8.57 -25.71
CA ASP A 243 6.41 7.99 -25.63
C ASP A 243 6.48 6.56 -25.07
N GLY A 244 5.77 6.32 -23.98
CA GLY A 244 5.56 5.01 -23.40
C GLY A 244 6.72 4.48 -22.53
N SER A 245 6.40 3.45 -21.76
CA SER A 245 7.35 2.69 -20.95
C SER A 245 7.67 1.39 -21.67
N ALA A 246 8.92 1.17 -22.07
CA ALA A 246 9.35 -0.06 -22.73
C ALA A 246 9.68 -1.20 -21.75
N ARG A 247 9.20 -1.13 -20.50
CA ARG A 247 9.61 -2.05 -19.44
C ARG A 247 9.12 -3.47 -19.70
N PRO A 248 10.04 -4.47 -19.75
CA PRO A 248 9.62 -5.85 -19.70
C PRO A 248 9.06 -6.17 -18.31
N VAL A 249 8.20 -7.20 -18.25
CA VAL A 249 7.82 -7.81 -16.98
C VAL A 249 9.07 -8.35 -16.31
N TRP A 250 9.27 -7.99 -15.05
CA TRP A 250 10.36 -8.46 -14.20
C TRP A 250 9.80 -9.31 -13.07
N VAL A 251 10.37 -10.52 -12.97
CA VAL A 251 10.15 -11.43 -11.85
C VAL A 251 11.48 -11.56 -11.13
N MET A 252 11.46 -11.37 -9.81
CA MET A 252 12.67 -11.37 -9.00
C MET A 252 13.47 -12.67 -9.20
N PRO A 253 14.77 -12.61 -9.54
CA PRO A 253 15.61 -13.80 -9.60
C PRO A 253 15.67 -14.50 -8.23
N GLY A 254 15.54 -15.84 -8.21
CA GLY A 254 15.55 -16.65 -6.98
C GLY A 254 14.18 -16.89 -6.33
N ILE A 255 13.11 -16.35 -6.92
CA ILE A 255 11.73 -16.48 -6.43
C ILE A 255 11.28 -17.93 -6.15
N GLY A 256 11.74 -18.89 -6.97
CA GLY A 256 11.40 -20.31 -6.81
C GLY A 256 11.99 -20.97 -5.56
N GLU A 257 13.09 -20.45 -5.03
CA GLU A 257 13.73 -20.94 -3.80
C GLU A 257 13.19 -20.24 -2.55
N GLN A 258 12.59 -19.06 -2.74
CA GLN A 258 12.18 -18.15 -1.68
C GLN A 258 11.15 -18.78 -0.75
N ARG A 259 10.14 -19.49 -1.27
CA ARG A 259 9.12 -20.15 -0.44
C ARG A 259 9.72 -21.23 0.46
N ALA A 260 10.65 -22.04 -0.05
CA ALA A 260 11.32 -23.08 0.73
C ALA A 260 12.24 -22.48 1.81
N LEU A 261 13.00 -21.43 1.47
CA LEU A 261 13.85 -20.71 2.42
C LEU A 261 13.03 -20.01 3.50
N TYR A 262 11.91 -19.43 3.09
CA TYR A 262 10.95 -18.81 3.98
C TYR A 262 10.53 -19.85 5.02
N ASP A 263 9.90 -20.95 4.61
CA ASP A 263 9.41 -22.02 5.51
C ASP A 263 10.48 -22.60 6.42
N LYS A 264 11.69 -22.86 5.89
CA LYS A 264 12.83 -23.35 6.67
C LYS A 264 13.19 -22.43 7.84
N ASN A 265 13.02 -21.11 7.69
CA ASN A 265 13.43 -20.11 8.66
C ASN A 265 12.29 -19.60 9.57
N ALA A 266 11.10 -20.22 9.52
CA ALA A 266 9.91 -19.75 10.24
C ALA A 266 10.15 -19.46 11.73
N ASP A 267 10.76 -20.41 12.45
CA ASP A 267 10.95 -20.27 13.90
C ASP A 267 12.02 -19.23 14.25
N VAL A 268 13.06 -19.10 13.42
CA VAL A 268 14.09 -18.06 13.57
C VAL A 268 13.44 -16.69 13.43
N ILE A 269 12.60 -16.49 12.42
CA ILE A 269 11.93 -15.21 12.18
C ILE A 269 10.94 -14.89 13.29
N ARG A 270 10.13 -15.87 13.74
CA ARG A 270 9.24 -15.72 14.89
C ARG A 270 9.99 -15.29 16.16
N ARG A 271 11.16 -15.89 16.40
CA ARG A 271 12.02 -15.48 17.53
C ARG A 271 12.53 -14.06 17.33
N ARG A 272 12.94 -13.67 16.12
CA ARG A 272 13.39 -12.31 15.81
C ARG A 272 12.31 -11.27 16.09
N ILE A 273 11.09 -11.49 15.58
CA ILE A 273 9.92 -10.63 15.81
C ILE A 273 9.69 -10.40 17.31
N ARG A 274 9.64 -11.47 18.11
CA ARG A 274 9.39 -11.38 19.56
C ARG A 274 10.46 -10.64 20.35
N ASN A 275 11.67 -10.51 19.80
CA ASN A 275 12.82 -9.93 20.49
C ASN A 275 13.23 -8.56 19.94
N VAL A 276 12.44 -7.94 19.06
CA VAL A 276 12.73 -6.56 18.63
C VAL A 276 12.57 -5.61 19.82
N PRO A 277 13.62 -4.86 20.20
CA PRO A 277 13.51 -3.88 21.26
C PRO A 277 12.53 -2.77 20.86
N ARG A 278 11.65 -2.40 21.81
CA ARG A 278 10.82 -1.19 21.69
C ARG A 278 11.69 0.01 22.03
N VAL A 279 11.92 0.88 21.05
CA VAL A 279 12.64 2.15 21.24
C VAL A 279 11.67 3.34 21.28
N VAL A 280 10.45 3.16 20.79
CA VAL A 280 9.33 4.09 20.97
C VAL A 280 8.54 3.66 22.21
N GLY A 281 8.29 4.60 23.13
CA GLY A 281 7.50 4.32 24.33
C GLY A 281 6.05 3.91 24.00
N PRO A 282 5.32 3.23 24.91
CA PRO A 282 3.90 2.96 24.70
C PRO A 282 3.21 4.32 24.49
N GLY A 283 2.61 4.52 23.32
CA GLY A 283 1.91 5.77 22.99
C GLY A 283 1.01 6.20 24.15
N ARG A 284 1.10 7.47 24.56
CA ARG A 284 0.26 7.99 25.63
C ARG A 284 -1.22 7.78 25.23
N PRO A 285 -2.06 7.15 26.07
CA PRO A 285 -3.50 7.27 25.87
C PRO A 285 -3.85 8.75 25.95
N GLY A 286 -4.52 9.28 24.93
CA GLY A 286 -4.85 10.69 24.79
C GLY A 286 -5.38 11.27 26.11
N SER A 287 -4.70 12.30 26.61
CA SER A 287 -5.22 13.12 27.70
C SER A 287 -6.40 13.92 27.16
N GLY A 288 -7.61 13.45 27.47
CA GLY A 288 -8.79 14.30 27.40
C GLY A 288 -8.61 15.55 28.26
N ALA A 289 -9.26 16.62 27.81
CA ALA A 289 -9.59 17.84 28.55
C ALA A 289 -8.43 18.66 29.12
N GLY A 290 -8.16 19.78 28.45
CA GLY A 290 -7.46 20.93 29.02
C GLY A 290 -8.06 22.20 28.46
N SER A 291 -9.19 22.62 29.02
CA SER A 291 -9.74 23.95 28.83
C SER A 291 -8.70 25.02 29.19
N ARG A 292 -8.56 26.02 28.32
CA ARG A 292 -8.32 27.43 28.65
C ARG A 292 -8.56 28.29 27.42
#